data_AF-A0A7X4H0V3-F1
#
_entry.id   AF-A0A7X4H0V3-F1
#
_cell.length_a   1.000
_cell.length_b   1.000
_cell.length_c   1.000
_cell.angle_alpha   90.00
_cell.angle_beta   90.00
_cell.angle_gamma   90.00
#
_symmetry.space_group_name_H-M   'P 1'
#
loop_
_entity.id
_entity.type
_entity.pdbx_description
1 polymer ?
#
loop_
_entity_poly.entity_id
_entity_poly.type
_entity_poly.pdbx_seq_one_letter_code
_entity_poly.pdbx_strand_id
1 'polypeptide(L)'
;MKLKLNKDGSAVVRNGMPVYVHANGREEAFDAPAAWKLALGKHFETSPVMTGLKLPADVAASFFGDSFRIEAGKLVAVDKLGIQLYSPTRHGEAADFNEAFAQLVDRYERKGMIQREPDAGAAPGAAAPAGRQQAGSTITRAQFDSLPPESKGKFMAQGGRIADGLAAPAGKPVASAPPAGGKAITRAAFDQMPQTDRHSFVKSGGRISD
;
A
#
# COMPACT_ATOMS: atom_id res chain seq x y z
N MET A 1 -20.69 23.52 27.72
CA MET A 1 -20.04 24.83 27.45
C MET A 1 -21.09 25.79 26.93
N LYS A 2 -20.96 27.09 27.19
CA LYS A 2 -21.84 28.13 26.61
C LYS A 2 -21.00 29.20 25.91
N LEU A 3 -21.52 29.77 24.82
CA LEU A 3 -20.85 30.88 24.15
C LEU A 3 -20.80 32.08 25.12
N LYS A 4 -19.62 32.68 25.28
CA LYS A 4 -19.46 33.90 26.06
C LYS A 4 -19.99 35.08 25.23
N LEU A 5 -20.86 35.89 25.84
CA LEU A 5 -21.43 37.08 25.21
C LEU A 5 -20.92 38.35 25.92
N ASN A 6 -20.76 39.42 25.15
CA ASN A 6 -20.55 40.77 25.63
C ASN A 6 -21.88 41.40 26.10
N LYS A 7 -21.80 42.58 26.72
CA LYS A 7 -22.97 43.33 27.20
C LYS A 7 -24.00 43.61 26.09
N ASP A 8 -23.52 43.72 24.85
CA ASP A 8 -24.34 44.00 23.67
C ASP A 8 -24.94 42.73 23.03
N GLY A 9 -24.83 41.58 23.69
CA GLY A 9 -25.32 40.28 23.19
C GLY A 9 -24.47 39.66 22.08
N SER A 10 -23.40 40.33 21.65
CA SER A 10 -22.46 39.81 20.65
C SER A 10 -21.47 38.80 21.25
N ALA A 11 -21.00 37.84 20.45
CA ALA A 11 -20.01 36.86 20.88
C ALA A 11 -18.68 37.51 21.30
N VAL A 12 -18.07 37.03 22.38
CA VAL A 12 -16.70 37.40 22.74
C VAL A 12 -15.74 36.68 21.80
N VAL A 13 -14.87 37.43 21.16
CA VAL A 13 -13.88 36.89 20.20
C VAL A 13 -12.47 37.12 20.72
N ARG A 14 -11.62 36.10 20.66
CA ARG A 14 -10.18 36.17 20.97
C ARG A 14 -9.41 35.58 19.81
N ASN A 15 -8.50 36.35 19.20
CA ASN A 15 -7.75 35.96 18.00
C ASN A 15 -8.65 35.52 16.82
N GLY A 16 -9.79 36.19 16.64
CA GLY A 16 -10.77 35.82 15.60
C GLY A 16 -11.66 34.61 15.94
N MET A 17 -11.44 33.94 17.08
CA MET A 17 -12.20 32.77 17.50
C MET A 17 -13.22 33.09 18.62
N PRO A 18 -14.44 32.52 18.59
CA PRO A 18 -15.41 32.68 19.66
C PRO A 18 -14.92 32.05 20.97
N VAL A 19 -15.14 32.75 22.09
CA VAL A 19 -14.79 32.29 23.43
C VAL A 19 -15.99 31.61 24.08
N TYR A 20 -15.77 30.41 24.62
CA TYR A 20 -16.76 29.64 25.37
C TYR A 20 -16.42 29.59 26.85
N VAL A 21 -17.44 29.55 27.69
CA VAL A 21 -17.34 29.37 29.14
C VAL A 21 -17.78 27.96 29.50
N HIS A 22 -16.91 27.24 30.20
CA HIS A 22 -17.18 25.93 30.78
C HIS A 22 -17.98 26.03 32.08
N ALA A 23 -18.55 24.93 32.57
CA ALA A 23 -19.33 24.92 33.81
C ALA A 23 -18.51 25.34 35.04
N ASN A 24 -17.20 25.15 35.00
CA ASN A 24 -16.24 25.55 36.04
C ASN A 24 -15.76 27.01 35.91
N GLY A 25 -16.35 27.81 35.01
CA GLY A 25 -15.96 29.19 34.76
C GLY A 25 -14.72 29.39 33.88
N ARG A 26 -14.07 28.30 33.43
CA ARG A 26 -12.93 28.39 32.51
C ARG A 26 -13.37 28.94 31.16
N GLU A 27 -12.59 29.86 30.61
CA GLU A 27 -12.80 30.45 29.29
C GLU A 27 -11.82 29.87 28.28
N GLU A 28 -12.32 29.49 27.10
CA GLU A 28 -11.52 28.89 26.04
C GLU A 28 -11.95 29.41 24.68
N ALA A 29 -10.99 29.82 23.85
CA ALA A 29 -11.25 30.19 22.46
C ALA A 29 -11.39 28.91 21.63
N PHE A 30 -12.44 28.81 20.83
CA PHE A 30 -12.75 27.62 20.04
C PHE A 30 -12.41 27.83 18.56
N ASP A 31 -11.46 27.04 18.07
CA ASP A 31 -11.11 26.96 16.65
C ASP A 31 -11.99 25.89 15.96
N ALA A 32 -13.12 26.34 15.39
CA ALA A 32 -14.03 25.45 14.69
C ALA A 32 -13.38 24.77 13.46
N PRO A 33 -12.66 25.49 12.57
CA PRO A 33 -11.92 24.87 11.48
C PRO A 33 -10.92 23.78 11.92
N ALA A 34 -10.10 24.05 12.93
CA ALA A 34 -9.12 23.07 13.41
C ALA A 34 -9.78 21.87 14.10
N ALA A 35 -10.81 22.10 14.92
CA ALA A 35 -11.58 21.03 15.55
C ALA A 35 -12.26 20.13 14.52
N TRP A 36 -12.83 20.72 13.47
CA TRP A 36 -13.42 20.01 12.35
C TRP A 36 -12.37 19.13 11.64
N LYS A 37 -11.23 19.72 11.26
CA LYS A 37 -10.15 18.98 10.59
C LYS A 37 -9.64 17.81 11.43
N LEU A 38 -9.49 18.01 12.75
CA LEU A 38 -9.09 16.95 13.68
C LEU A 38 -10.13 15.82 13.76
N ALA A 39 -11.42 16.17 13.87
CA ALA A 39 -12.50 15.18 13.91
C ALA A 39 -12.58 14.39 12.60
N LEU A 40 -12.44 15.08 11.46
CA LEU A 40 -12.44 14.46 10.15
C LEU A 40 -11.24 13.54 9.94
N GLY A 41 -10.04 13.95 10.37
CA GLY A 41 -8.83 13.12 10.30
C GLY A 41 -8.99 11.76 10.99
N LYS A 42 -9.66 11.71 12.15
CA LYS A 42 -9.97 10.46 12.86
C LYS A 42 -10.86 9.51 12.05
N HIS A 43 -11.76 10.04 11.23
CA HIS A 43 -12.57 9.21 10.34
C HIS A 43 -11.73 8.53 9.26
N PHE A 44 -10.70 9.21 8.73
CA PHE A 44 -9.75 8.58 7.81
C PHE A 44 -8.94 7.48 8.48
N GLU A 45 -8.42 7.71 9.69
CA GLU A 45 -7.64 6.71 10.44
C GLU A 45 -8.43 5.42 10.74
N THR A 46 -9.74 5.56 10.98
CA THR A 46 -10.63 4.44 11.33
C THR A 46 -11.32 3.81 10.12
N SER A 47 -11.15 4.36 8.92
CA SER A 47 -11.89 3.92 7.74
C SER A 47 -11.34 2.60 7.17
N PRO A 48 -12.20 1.61 6.91
CA PRO A 48 -11.79 0.37 6.23
C PRO A 48 -11.29 0.62 4.79
N VAL A 49 -11.69 1.72 4.16
CA VAL A 49 -11.30 2.09 2.79
C VAL A 49 -9.79 2.34 2.70
N MET A 50 -9.15 2.80 3.78
CA MET A 50 -7.70 3.05 3.83
C MET A 50 -6.87 1.78 3.63
N THR A 51 -7.38 0.60 4.01
CA THR A 51 -6.69 -0.69 3.82
C THR A 51 -6.39 -0.96 2.35
N GLY A 52 -7.28 -0.51 1.46
CA GLY A 52 -7.13 -0.64 0.01
C GLY A 52 -6.22 0.41 -0.62
N LEU A 53 -5.59 1.30 0.16
CA LEU A 53 -4.77 2.40 -0.36
C LEU A 53 -3.29 2.20 -0.01
N LYS A 54 -2.43 2.74 -0.88
CA LYS A 54 -0.99 2.95 -0.66
C LYS A 54 -0.72 4.24 0.12
N LEU A 55 -1.73 5.09 0.31
CA LEU A 55 -1.62 6.39 0.98
C LEU A 55 -1.80 6.22 2.49
N PRO A 56 -1.03 6.94 3.33
CA PRO A 56 -1.33 7.06 4.74
C PRO A 56 -2.58 7.93 4.98
N ALA A 57 -3.21 7.76 6.14
CA ALA A 57 -4.47 8.44 6.48
C ALA A 57 -4.36 9.98 6.48
N ASP A 58 -3.24 10.55 6.94
CA ASP A 58 -3.02 12.00 6.94
C ASP A 58 -2.98 12.59 5.52
N VAL A 59 -2.32 11.89 4.59
CA VAL A 59 -2.27 12.29 3.18
C VAL A 59 -3.66 12.16 2.56
N ALA A 60 -4.37 11.07 2.82
CA ALA A 60 -5.76 10.92 2.35
C ALA A 60 -6.67 12.03 2.90
N ALA A 61 -6.57 12.36 4.19
CA ALA A 61 -7.33 13.45 4.80
C ALA A 61 -7.01 14.81 4.16
N SER A 62 -5.75 15.04 3.78
CA SER A 62 -5.35 16.28 3.10
C SER A 62 -5.88 16.38 1.66
N PHE A 63 -5.99 15.26 0.93
CA PHE A 63 -6.49 15.26 -0.45
C PHE A 63 -8.01 15.17 -0.57
N PHE A 64 -8.65 14.39 0.31
CA PHE A 64 -10.08 14.09 0.23
C PHE A 64 -10.90 14.81 1.30
N GLY A 65 -10.26 15.40 2.31
CA GLY A 65 -10.96 16.06 3.42
C GLY A 65 -11.81 17.26 2.99
N ASP A 66 -11.36 18.01 1.99
CA ASP A 66 -12.05 19.21 1.49
C ASP A 66 -13.42 18.91 0.84
N SER A 67 -13.63 17.66 0.43
CA SER A 67 -14.91 17.16 -0.08
C SER A 67 -15.96 16.98 1.01
N PHE A 68 -15.56 16.89 2.29
CA PHE A 68 -16.49 16.65 3.38
C PHE A 68 -16.94 17.95 4.05
N ARG A 69 -18.24 18.08 4.25
CA ARG A 69 -18.89 19.26 4.83
C ARG A 69 -20.02 18.85 5.76
N ILE A 70 -20.44 19.77 6.62
CA ILE A 70 -21.65 19.61 7.43
C ILE A 70 -22.75 20.45 6.80
N GLU A 71 -23.78 19.79 6.28
CA GLU A 71 -24.98 20.44 5.75
C GLU A 71 -26.19 19.99 6.55
N ALA A 72 -26.98 20.95 7.05
CA ALA A 72 -28.15 20.69 7.90
C ALA A 72 -27.85 19.74 9.08
N GLY A 73 -26.65 19.82 9.66
CA GLY A 73 -26.21 18.99 10.78
C GLY A 73 -25.82 17.55 10.40
N LYS A 74 -25.77 17.21 9.11
CA LYS A 74 -25.33 15.90 8.60
C LYS A 74 -24.01 16.03 7.85
N LEU A 75 -23.17 15.00 7.96
CA LEU A 75 -21.99 14.88 7.12
C LEU A 75 -22.43 14.62 5.68
N VAL A 76 -22.01 15.49 4.78
CA VAL A 76 -22.23 15.39 3.34
C VAL A 76 -20.89 15.46 2.64
N ALA A 77 -20.70 14.60 1.65
CA ALA A 77 -19.53 14.65 0.78
C ALA A 77 -19.93 15.16 -0.61
N VAL A 78 -19.08 16.00 -1.19
CA VAL A 78 -19.23 16.52 -2.55
C VAL A 78 -18.07 16.07 -3.43
N ASP A 79 -18.33 15.87 -4.71
CA ASP A 79 -17.27 15.58 -5.69
C ASP A 79 -16.53 16.85 -6.14
N LYS A 80 -15.60 16.70 -7.11
CA LYS A 80 -14.84 17.81 -7.67
C LYS A 80 -15.71 18.90 -8.34
N LEU A 81 -16.93 18.54 -8.75
CA LEU A 81 -17.89 19.45 -9.38
C LEU A 81 -18.81 20.11 -8.33
N GLY A 82 -18.63 19.78 -7.04
CA GLY A 82 -19.49 20.25 -5.96
C GLY A 82 -20.83 19.52 -5.88
N ILE A 83 -20.97 18.38 -6.57
CA ILE A 83 -22.21 17.60 -6.56
C ILE A 83 -22.19 16.66 -5.35
N GLN A 84 -23.29 16.66 -4.59
CA GLN A 84 -23.46 15.77 -3.45
C GLN A 84 -23.38 14.29 -3.84
N LEU A 85 -22.60 13.54 -3.07
CA LEU A 85 -22.53 12.10 -3.16
C LEU A 85 -23.67 11.45 -2.37
N TYR A 86 -24.47 10.66 -3.09
CA TYR A 86 -25.54 9.86 -2.50
C TYR A 86 -25.05 8.44 -2.20
N SER A 87 -25.68 7.81 -1.22
CA SER A 87 -25.39 6.43 -0.90
C SER A 87 -25.88 5.51 -2.04
N PRO A 88 -25.04 4.56 -2.50
CA PRO A 88 -25.47 3.56 -3.47
C PRO A 88 -26.39 2.50 -2.85
N THR A 89 -26.34 2.33 -1.53
CA THR A 89 -27.17 1.37 -0.78
C THR A 89 -28.43 2.00 -0.22
N ARG A 90 -28.36 3.28 0.20
CA ARG A 90 -29.47 4.07 0.72
C ARG A 90 -29.89 5.13 -0.29
N HIS A 91 -30.75 4.73 -1.22
CA HIS A 91 -31.22 5.62 -2.28
C HIS A 91 -31.89 6.88 -1.71
N GLY A 92 -31.45 8.06 -2.18
CA GLY A 92 -31.99 9.35 -1.75
C GLY A 92 -31.35 9.91 -0.48
N GLU A 93 -30.50 9.16 0.22
CA GLU A 93 -29.74 9.65 1.36
C GLU A 93 -28.31 10.03 0.98
N ALA A 94 -27.74 10.99 1.71
CA ALA A 94 -26.33 11.32 1.61
C ALA A 94 -25.48 10.08 1.90
N ALA A 95 -24.39 9.91 1.14
CA ALA A 95 -23.41 8.87 1.43
C ALA A 95 -22.83 9.10 2.84
N ASP A 96 -22.66 8.02 3.60
CA ASP A 96 -21.88 8.09 4.84
C ASP A 96 -20.40 8.32 4.53
N PHE A 97 -19.59 8.56 5.56
CA PHE A 97 -18.17 8.85 5.38
C PHE A 97 -17.43 7.78 4.55
N ASN A 98 -17.64 6.49 4.82
CA ASN A 98 -16.90 5.42 4.17
C ASN A 98 -17.37 5.21 2.72
N GLU A 99 -18.67 5.25 2.48
CA GLU A 99 -19.24 5.17 1.12
C GLU A 99 -18.81 6.37 0.27
N ALA A 100 -18.88 7.57 0.83
CA ALA A 100 -18.43 8.78 0.17
C ALA A 100 -16.94 8.72 -0.14
N PHE A 101 -16.11 8.33 0.83
CA PHE A 101 -14.67 8.23 0.65
C PHE A 101 -14.30 7.20 -0.43
N ALA A 102 -14.94 6.02 -0.43
CA ALA A 102 -14.75 5.02 -1.48
C ALA A 102 -15.14 5.55 -2.87
N GLN A 103 -16.26 6.28 -2.96
CA GLN A 103 -16.68 6.91 -4.21
C GLN A 103 -15.71 8.00 -4.69
N LEU A 104 -15.19 8.83 -3.78
CA LEU A 104 -14.19 9.86 -4.10
C LEU A 104 -12.90 9.25 -4.63
N VAL A 105 -12.43 8.16 -4.01
CA VAL A 105 -11.27 7.39 -4.47
C VAL A 105 -11.54 6.77 -5.85
N ASP A 106 -12.71 6.19 -6.08
CA ASP A 106 -13.02 5.54 -7.36
C ASP A 106 -13.16 6.52 -8.53
N ARG A 107 -13.68 7.73 -8.26
CA ARG A 107 -13.75 8.85 -9.20
C ARG A 107 -12.40 9.54 -9.42
N TYR A 108 -11.37 9.24 -8.62
CA TYR A 108 -10.06 9.84 -8.79
C TYR A 108 -9.37 9.31 -10.06
N GLU A 109 -9.01 10.22 -10.96
CA GLU A 109 -8.40 9.90 -12.26
C GLU A 109 -7.16 9.01 -12.15
N ARG A 110 -6.34 9.21 -11.10
CA ARG A 110 -5.11 8.45 -10.86
C ARG A 110 -5.29 7.38 -9.78
N LYS A 111 -6.49 6.80 -9.65
CA LYS A 111 -6.79 5.80 -8.61
C LYS A 111 -5.84 4.61 -8.59
N GLY A 112 -5.38 4.13 -9.75
CA GLY A 112 -4.46 2.99 -9.83
C GLY A 112 -3.11 3.24 -9.16
N MET A 113 -2.68 4.50 -9.04
CA MET A 113 -1.45 4.86 -8.34
C MET A 113 -1.62 4.86 -6.82
N ILE A 114 -2.83 5.20 -6.36
CA ILE A 114 -3.13 5.33 -4.92
C ILE A 114 -3.74 4.07 -4.33
N GLN A 115 -4.34 3.20 -5.14
CA GLN A 115 -4.86 1.92 -4.71
C GLN A 115 -3.71 0.94 -4.52
N ARG A 116 -3.79 0.19 -3.42
CA ARG A 116 -3.00 -1.01 -3.23
C ARG A 116 -3.44 -1.97 -4.32
N GLU A 117 -2.48 -2.43 -5.12
CA GLU A 117 -2.77 -3.54 -6.01
C GLU A 117 -3.23 -4.69 -5.13
N PRO A 118 -4.31 -5.41 -5.50
CA PRO A 118 -4.74 -6.56 -4.73
C PRO A 118 -3.53 -7.47 -4.59
N ASP A 119 -3.10 -7.63 -3.35
CA ASP A 119 -1.92 -8.40 -3.00
C ASP A 119 -2.10 -9.80 -3.59
N ALA A 120 -1.37 -10.08 -4.67
CA ALA A 120 -1.16 -11.43 -5.13
C ALA A 120 -0.13 -12.09 -4.18
N GLY A 121 -0.48 -12.31 -2.91
CA GLY A 121 0.39 -13.06 -2.00
C GLY A 121 0.23 -12.89 -0.48
N ALA A 122 -0.92 -13.28 0.11
CA ALA A 122 -1.00 -14.21 1.26
C ALA A 122 -2.37 -14.16 1.97
N ALA A 123 -3.31 -14.99 1.51
CA ALA A 123 -4.34 -15.56 2.38
C ALA A 123 -3.96 -17.02 2.67
N PRO A 124 -3.94 -17.49 3.93
CA PRO A 124 -3.86 -18.91 4.21
C PRO A 124 -5.22 -19.52 3.87
N GLY A 125 -5.27 -20.27 2.78
CA GLY A 125 -6.40 -21.16 2.47
C GLY A 125 -7.68 -20.48 1.96
N ALA A 126 -7.65 -19.97 0.74
CA ALA A 126 -8.87 -19.89 -0.08
C ALA A 126 -8.48 -20.10 -1.55
N ALA A 127 -9.07 -21.13 -2.17
CA ALA A 127 -8.82 -21.49 -3.55
C ALA A 127 -9.13 -20.33 -4.50
N ALA A 128 -8.12 -19.83 -5.21
CA ALA A 128 -8.32 -18.89 -6.30
C ALA A 128 -8.90 -19.63 -7.52
N PRO A 129 -9.88 -19.04 -8.23
CA PRO A 129 -10.47 -19.64 -9.42
C PRO A 129 -9.43 -19.74 -10.55
N ALA A 130 -9.48 -20.86 -11.25
CA ALA A 130 -8.60 -21.19 -12.35
C ALA A 130 -8.67 -20.14 -13.47
N GLY A 131 -7.50 -19.72 -13.96
CA GLY A 131 -7.42 -19.15 -15.31
C GLY A 131 -6.59 -17.88 -15.50
N ARG A 132 -5.41 -17.74 -14.88
CA ARG A 132 -4.26 -17.06 -15.49
C ARG A 132 -3.04 -17.15 -14.57
N GLN A 133 -2.21 -18.16 -14.78
CA GLN A 133 -0.88 -18.22 -14.16
C GLN A 133 0.18 -18.12 -15.24
N GLN A 134 0.97 -17.07 -15.08
CA GLN A 134 2.04 -16.63 -15.96
C GLN A 134 3.18 -17.65 -15.96
N ALA A 135 3.81 -17.79 -17.13
CA ALA A 135 5.04 -18.54 -17.31
C ALA A 135 6.12 -18.05 -16.33
N GLY A 136 6.71 -18.97 -15.55
CA GLY A 136 7.73 -18.68 -14.54
C GLY A 136 7.30 -18.78 -13.07
N SER A 137 6.08 -19.27 -12.80
CA SER A 137 5.61 -19.49 -11.42
C SER A 137 6.46 -20.52 -10.67
N THR A 138 6.90 -20.20 -9.44
CA THR A 138 7.59 -21.14 -8.54
C THR A 138 6.61 -21.64 -7.49
N ILE A 139 6.46 -22.96 -7.33
CA ILE A 139 5.58 -23.59 -6.32
C ILE A 139 6.36 -24.49 -5.37
N THR A 140 5.82 -24.83 -4.20
CA THR A 140 6.48 -25.76 -3.27
C THR A 140 6.39 -27.20 -3.75
N ARG A 141 7.24 -28.11 -3.25
CA ARG A 141 7.18 -29.53 -3.64
C ARG A 141 5.85 -30.15 -3.23
N ALA A 142 5.39 -29.85 -2.03
CA ALA A 142 4.08 -30.29 -1.55
C ALA A 142 2.92 -29.82 -2.45
N GLN A 143 3.01 -28.59 -2.96
CA GLN A 143 2.01 -28.03 -3.86
C GLN A 143 2.07 -28.66 -5.25
N PHE A 144 3.26 -28.97 -5.76
CA PHE A 144 3.43 -29.72 -7.01
C PHE A 144 2.91 -31.16 -6.90
N ASP A 145 3.15 -31.83 -5.78
CA ASP A 145 2.71 -33.21 -5.57
C ASP A 145 1.19 -33.34 -5.46
N SER A 146 0.54 -32.28 -4.99
CA SER A 146 -0.92 -32.15 -4.91
C SER A 146 -1.60 -31.79 -6.23
N LEU A 147 -0.85 -31.49 -7.30
CA LEU A 147 -1.44 -31.21 -8.62
C LEU A 147 -1.96 -32.49 -9.30
N PRO A 148 -3.06 -32.43 -10.07
CA PRO A 148 -3.46 -33.51 -10.96
C PRO A 148 -2.35 -33.85 -11.97
N PRO A 149 -2.18 -35.12 -12.37
CA PRO A 149 -1.08 -35.57 -13.23
C PRO A 149 -0.98 -34.79 -14.57
N GLU A 150 -2.12 -34.43 -15.17
CA GLU A 150 -2.15 -33.59 -16.37
C GLU A 150 -1.60 -32.17 -16.14
N SER A 151 -1.82 -31.63 -14.94
CA SER A 151 -1.37 -30.28 -14.57
C SER A 151 0.12 -30.26 -14.22
N LYS A 152 0.67 -31.35 -13.69
CA LYS A 152 2.12 -31.50 -13.44
C LYS A 152 2.93 -31.42 -14.74
N GLY A 153 2.49 -32.13 -15.77
CA GLY A 153 3.14 -32.13 -17.08
C GLY A 153 3.11 -30.75 -17.74
N LYS A 154 1.97 -30.06 -17.68
CA LYS A 154 1.83 -28.69 -18.20
C LYS A 154 2.66 -27.68 -17.42
N PHE A 155 2.73 -27.80 -16.10
CA PHE A 155 3.53 -26.93 -15.25
C PHE A 155 5.03 -27.04 -15.57
N MET A 156 5.53 -28.26 -15.76
CA MET A 156 6.93 -28.49 -16.16
C MET A 156 7.21 -28.04 -17.60
N ALA A 157 6.29 -28.31 -18.53
CA ALA A 157 6.41 -27.86 -19.92
C ALA A 157 6.39 -26.33 -20.06
N GLN A 158 5.73 -25.62 -19.14
CA GLN A 158 5.63 -24.16 -19.11
C GLN A 158 6.75 -23.48 -18.30
N GLY A 159 7.78 -24.22 -17.88
CA GLY A 159 8.95 -23.67 -17.21
C GLY A 159 8.73 -23.31 -15.73
N GLY A 160 7.77 -23.95 -15.07
CA GLY A 160 7.55 -23.79 -13.64
C GLY A 160 8.74 -24.29 -12.81
N ARG A 161 9.03 -23.62 -11.70
CA ARG A 161 10.10 -24.02 -10.76
C ARG A 161 9.50 -24.59 -9.49
N ILE A 162 10.19 -25.55 -8.87
CA ILE A 162 9.81 -26.08 -7.55
C ILE A 162 10.85 -25.62 -6.53
N ALA A 163 10.44 -24.96 -5.44
CA ALA A 163 11.35 -24.55 -4.36
C ALA A 163 10.67 -24.66 -2.98
N ASP A 164 11.39 -25.22 -2.00
CA ASP A 164 11.02 -25.24 -0.57
C ASP A 164 12.16 -24.64 0.26
N GLY A 165 11.85 -23.75 1.20
CA GLY A 165 12.82 -23.04 2.04
C GLY A 165 12.75 -23.43 3.51
N LEU A 166 13.90 -23.88 4.06
CA LEU A 166 14.24 -24.38 5.41
C LEU A 166 13.78 -25.82 5.74
N ALA A 167 14.62 -26.73 6.26
CA ALA A 167 15.85 -26.57 7.06
C ALA A 167 16.97 -27.56 6.65
N ALA A 168 18.23 -27.09 6.70
CA ALA A 168 19.44 -27.85 6.42
C ALA A 168 19.93 -28.69 7.62
N PRO A 169 20.78 -29.70 7.39
CA PRO A 169 22.15 -29.56 7.89
C PRO A 169 23.21 -29.73 6.81
N ALA A 170 24.21 -28.85 6.86
CA ALA A 170 25.57 -28.91 6.31
C ALA A 170 25.85 -29.84 5.10
N GLY A 171 25.99 -29.24 3.91
CA GLY A 171 26.60 -29.90 2.75
C GLY A 171 26.51 -29.09 1.46
N LYS A 172 27.52 -28.22 1.24
CA LYS A 172 27.98 -27.60 -0.04
C LYS A 172 26.95 -27.27 -1.15
N PRO A 173 26.83 -26.01 -1.60
CA PRO A 173 26.08 -25.68 -2.81
C PRO A 173 26.82 -26.19 -4.05
N VAL A 174 26.29 -27.22 -4.71
CA VAL A 174 26.69 -27.58 -6.07
C VAL A 174 25.72 -26.87 -7.02
N ALA A 175 26.09 -25.65 -7.40
CA ALA A 175 25.52 -24.97 -8.54
C ALA A 175 26.16 -25.52 -9.83
N SER A 176 25.31 -26.09 -10.69
CA SER A 176 25.37 -26.05 -12.16
C SER A 176 26.75 -26.12 -12.84
N ALA A 177 27.04 -27.27 -13.46
CA ALA A 177 27.95 -27.35 -14.61
C ALA A 177 27.12 -27.32 -15.93
N PRO A 178 27.66 -27.00 -17.13
CA PRO A 178 28.99 -26.47 -17.52
C PRO A 178 28.88 -25.27 -18.53
N PRO A 179 29.98 -24.62 -19.01
CA PRO A 179 30.89 -25.23 -19.99
C PRO A 179 32.34 -25.24 -19.51
N ALA A 180 33.06 -26.27 -19.96
CA ALA A 180 34.48 -26.46 -19.76
C ALA A 180 35.32 -25.38 -20.46
N GLY A 181 36.43 -24.97 -19.83
CA GLY A 181 37.58 -24.44 -20.58
C GLY A 181 38.45 -23.36 -19.93
N GLY A 182 37.96 -22.59 -18.95
CA GLY A 182 38.73 -21.46 -18.40
C GLY A 182 39.63 -21.86 -17.23
N LYS A 183 40.93 -21.55 -17.28
CA LYS A 183 41.83 -21.65 -16.11
C LYS A 183 41.29 -20.74 -14.99
N ALA A 184 41.19 -21.25 -13.77
CA ALA A 184 40.83 -20.46 -12.60
C ALA A 184 42.10 -20.03 -11.84
N ILE A 185 42.17 -18.77 -11.41
CA ILE A 185 43.30 -18.23 -10.63
C ILE A 185 42.79 -17.51 -9.37
N THR A 186 43.66 -17.37 -8.37
CA THR A 186 43.33 -16.61 -7.15
C THR A 186 43.31 -15.11 -7.40
N ARG A 187 42.60 -14.35 -6.55
CA ARG A 187 42.55 -12.89 -6.66
C ARG A 187 43.94 -12.27 -6.53
N ALA A 188 44.74 -12.78 -5.60
CA ALA A 188 46.15 -12.36 -5.44
C ALA A 188 46.98 -12.62 -6.71
N ALA A 189 46.77 -13.75 -7.39
CA ALA A 189 47.47 -14.04 -8.64
C ALA A 189 47.00 -13.15 -9.80
N PHE A 190 45.70 -12.84 -9.89
CA PHE A 190 45.16 -11.93 -10.91
C PHE A 190 45.68 -10.49 -10.74
N ASP A 191 45.83 -10.03 -9.50
CA ASP A 191 46.29 -8.67 -9.22
C ASP A 191 47.78 -8.46 -9.53
N GLN A 192 48.58 -9.53 -9.51
CA GLN A 192 50.00 -9.53 -9.87
C GLN A 192 50.25 -9.67 -11.39
N MET A 193 49.22 -9.91 -12.20
CA MET A 193 49.37 -10.02 -13.65
C MET A 193 49.51 -8.65 -14.33
N PRO A 194 50.32 -8.53 -15.39
CA PRO A 194 50.34 -7.35 -16.25
C PRO A 194 48.93 -7.03 -16.78
N GLN A 195 48.59 -5.75 -16.90
CA GLN A 195 47.24 -5.30 -17.28
C GLN A 195 46.75 -5.89 -18.62
N THR A 196 47.67 -6.07 -19.58
CA THR A 196 47.40 -6.71 -20.88
C THR A 196 46.92 -8.16 -20.75
N ASP A 197 47.46 -8.89 -19.78
CA ASP A 197 47.14 -10.30 -19.54
C ASP A 197 45.84 -10.44 -18.73
N ARG A 198 45.56 -9.49 -17.83
CA ARG A 198 44.29 -9.43 -17.08
C ARG A 198 43.09 -9.29 -18.01
N HIS A 199 43.21 -8.40 -19.00
CA HIS A 199 42.13 -8.18 -19.97
C HIS A 199 41.92 -9.42 -20.87
N SER A 200 43.01 -10.06 -21.29
CA SER A 200 42.96 -11.30 -22.08
C SER A 200 42.36 -12.47 -21.28
N PHE A 201 42.69 -12.58 -19.99
CA PHE A 201 42.16 -13.59 -19.08
C PHE A 201 40.64 -13.46 -18.89
N VAL A 202 40.15 -12.25 -18.62
CA VAL A 202 38.71 -11.98 -18.50
C VAL A 202 37.99 -12.26 -19.83
N LYS A 203 38.57 -11.86 -20.96
CA LYS A 203 38.00 -12.08 -22.30
C LYS A 203 37.95 -13.57 -22.69
N SER A 204 38.90 -14.37 -22.22
CA SER A 204 38.93 -15.83 -22.41
C SER A 204 37.98 -16.60 -21.48
N GLY A 205 37.23 -15.91 -20.61
CA GLY A 205 36.33 -16.55 -19.65
C GLY A 205 37.06 -17.17 -18.45
N GLY A 206 38.25 -16.68 -18.11
CA GLY A 206 38.97 -17.07 -16.91
C GLY A 206 38.18 -16.68 -15.66
N ARG A 207 38.20 -17.55 -14.64
CA ARG A 207 37.50 -17.31 -13.37
C ARG A 207 38.50 -16.90 -12.29
N ILE A 208 38.16 -15.86 -11.53
CA ILE A 208 38.89 -15.46 -10.33
C ILE A 208 38.15 -16.07 -9.14
N SER A 209 38.80 -16.94 -8.39
CA SER A 209 38.23 -17.58 -7.20
C SER A 209 39.24 -17.49 -6.06
N ASP A 210 38.80 -17.02 -4.90
CA ASP A 210 39.56 -17.05 -3.64
C ASP A 210 39.19 -18.32 -2.85
#